data_AF-A0A815Z0B8-F1
#
_entry.id   AF-A0A815Z0B8-F1
#
_cell.length_a   1.000
_cell.length_b   1.000
_cell.length_c   1.000
_cell.angle_alpha   90.00
_cell.angle_beta   90.00
_cell.angle_gamma   90.00
#
_symmetry.space_group_name_H-M   'P 1'
#
loop_
_entity.id
_entity.type
_entity.pdbx_description
1 polymer ?
#
loop_
_entity_poly.entity_id
_entity_poly.type
_entity_poly.pdbx_seq_one_letter_code
_entity_poly.pdbx_strand_id
1 'polypeptide(L)'
;MSGARKKPFSSKKKKEQLKLKREKIRAQGDKWADSDEDSGTIDINTTQGSRRRINEQPVRDTATHNPNRYRLHFQRESRDEIERRKKVAQLPIKKLSEESLEIPIEQIYRPGSALDMPVRPPWTYEMTKEQLEQQEQTYFNGYLEKIFASFEPGDLSYFEMNLETWRQLWRTVEICDIILMIVDIRFAVLHFSPALYDYVTRIHNKQLIVILNKIDLAPPSVVVAVKDYFSKKFPQLHILTYTSYPKDLATTREDFDNYQVMARIVRRKNYYAIGPLSLYECISSIAGSRIDLSSWKKHIQECMEDETITTDLKQEQIVDVSPLTQTKKTNSYITLGFTGYPNVGKSSILNSIVGHKVVSVSRTPGHTKHFQTIHLTPTVHL
;
A
#
# COMPACT_ATOMS: atom_id res chain seq x y z
N MET A 1 42.30 -17.02 15.94
CA MET A 1 41.15 -17.85 16.32
C MET A 1 40.14 -17.83 15.19
N SER A 2 40.00 -18.93 14.45
CA SER A 2 39.12 -19.03 13.29
C SER A 2 37.66 -19.17 13.73
N GLY A 3 36.78 -18.32 13.20
CA GLY A 3 35.35 -18.35 13.48
C GLY A 3 34.69 -19.56 12.83
N ALA A 4 34.03 -20.40 13.64
CA ALA A 4 33.32 -21.58 13.16
C ALA A 4 32.15 -21.19 12.23
N ARG A 5 32.19 -21.68 10.99
CA ARG A 5 31.09 -21.56 10.00
C ARG A 5 29.80 -22.17 10.58
N LYS A 6 28.71 -21.39 10.62
CA LYS A 6 27.38 -21.89 11.05
C LYS A 6 26.96 -23.08 10.18
N LYS A 7 26.67 -24.21 10.81
CA LYS A 7 26.19 -25.43 10.12
C LYS A 7 24.86 -25.15 9.40
N PRO A 8 24.71 -25.54 8.12
CA PRO A 8 23.47 -25.35 7.38
C PRO A 8 22.32 -26.13 8.03
N PHE A 9 21.19 -25.46 8.23
CA PHE A 9 20.02 -26.01 8.92
C PHE A 9 19.25 -26.92 7.96
N SER A 10 19.17 -28.22 8.27
CA SER A 10 18.49 -29.21 7.42
C SER A 10 17.00 -28.88 7.27
N SER A 11 16.54 -28.82 6.02
CA SER A 11 15.13 -28.59 5.65
C SER A 11 14.18 -29.65 6.22
N LYS A 12 14.65 -30.89 6.40
CA LYS A 12 13.91 -31.96 7.11
C LYS A 12 13.66 -31.59 8.58
N LYS A 13 14.69 -31.15 9.30
CA LYS A 13 14.56 -30.72 10.71
C LYS A 13 13.61 -29.55 10.88
N LYS A 14 13.60 -28.58 9.94
CA LYS A 14 12.67 -27.45 9.97
C LYS A 14 11.21 -27.89 9.77
N LYS A 15 10.97 -28.85 8.87
CA LYS A 15 9.63 -29.41 8.62
C LYS A 15 9.10 -30.18 9.83
N GLU A 16 9.98 -30.95 10.48
CA GLU A 16 9.67 -31.72 11.68
C GLU A 16 9.41 -30.80 12.89
N GLN A 17 10.21 -29.74 13.06
CA GLN A 17 9.99 -28.72 14.08
C GLN A 17 8.66 -27.98 13.90
N LEU A 18 8.25 -27.68 12.66
CA LEU A 18 6.95 -27.09 12.36
C LEU A 18 5.79 -28.07 12.61
N LYS A 19 6.00 -29.37 12.37
CA LYS A 19 5.01 -30.41 12.64
C LYS A 19 4.78 -30.56 14.15
N LEU A 20 5.85 -30.66 14.94
CA LEU A 20 5.79 -30.68 16.41
C LEU A 20 5.14 -29.43 17.00
N LYS A 21 5.39 -28.25 16.39
CA LYS A 21 4.72 -27.01 16.80
C LYS A 21 3.21 -27.06 16.54
N ARG A 22 2.78 -27.60 15.40
CA ARG A 22 1.35 -27.77 15.06
C ARG A 22 0.67 -28.82 15.94
N GLU A 23 1.35 -29.90 16.27
CA GLU A 23 0.85 -30.94 17.19
C GLU A 23 0.70 -30.41 18.61
N LYS A 24 1.65 -29.58 19.10
CA LYS A 24 1.50 -28.87 20.38
C LYS A 24 0.31 -27.90 20.40
N ILE A 25 0.07 -27.18 19.29
CA ILE A 25 -1.09 -26.29 19.16
C ILE A 25 -2.41 -27.10 19.16
N ARG A 26 -2.45 -28.25 18.47
CA ARG A 26 -3.60 -29.16 18.48
C ARG A 26 -3.86 -29.78 19.85
N ALA A 27 -2.81 -30.12 20.60
CA ALA A 27 -2.91 -30.72 21.93
C ALA A 27 -3.37 -29.72 23.01
N GLN A 28 -3.24 -28.41 22.77
CA GLN A 28 -3.70 -27.37 23.70
C GLN A 28 -5.20 -27.07 23.62
N GLY A 29 -5.96 -27.77 22.76
CA GLY A 29 -7.36 -27.46 22.48
C GLY A 29 -7.51 -26.13 21.75
N ASP A 30 -8.64 -25.92 21.08
CA ASP A 30 -8.95 -24.68 20.34
C ASP A 30 -9.09 -23.45 21.27
N LYS A 31 -7.99 -22.98 21.84
CA LYS A 31 -7.85 -21.66 22.47
C LYS A 31 -7.52 -20.57 21.45
N TRP A 32 -7.80 -20.79 20.16
CA TRP A 32 -7.63 -19.79 19.09
C TRP A 32 -8.94 -19.05 18.79
N ALA A 33 -10.05 -19.42 19.43
CA ALA A 33 -11.32 -18.71 19.33
C ALA A 33 -11.50 -17.61 20.39
N ASP A 34 -10.61 -17.50 21.39
CA ASP A 34 -10.86 -16.61 22.55
C ASP A 34 -9.61 -15.87 23.09
N SER A 35 -8.51 -15.82 22.33
CA SER A 35 -7.29 -15.09 22.75
C SER A 35 -7.25 -13.65 22.22
N ASP A 36 -8.35 -12.91 22.38
CA ASP A 36 -8.37 -11.44 22.33
C ASP A 36 -8.21 -10.83 23.74
N GLU A 37 -7.90 -11.65 24.75
CA GLU A 37 -7.33 -11.19 26.02
C GLU A 37 -5.82 -10.98 25.84
N ASP A 38 -5.50 -9.80 25.33
CA ASP A 38 -4.17 -9.22 25.45
C ASP A 38 -3.83 -9.10 26.94
N SER A 39 -2.85 -9.88 27.40
CA SER A 39 -2.26 -9.78 28.73
C SER A 39 -1.36 -8.54 28.81
N GLY A 40 -1.92 -7.38 28.53
CA GLY A 40 -1.41 -6.09 28.93
C GLY A 40 -2.07 -5.72 30.24
N THR A 41 -1.27 -5.45 31.27
CA THR A 41 -1.70 -4.75 32.47
C THR A 41 -2.62 -3.58 32.08
N ILE A 42 -3.87 -3.64 32.54
CA ILE A 42 -4.86 -2.61 32.31
C ILE A 42 -4.48 -1.41 33.17
N ASP A 43 -3.69 -0.49 32.61
CA ASP A 43 -3.59 0.87 33.14
C ASP A 43 -4.88 1.62 32.77
N ILE A 44 -5.83 1.63 33.71
CA ILE A 44 -7.17 2.22 33.60
C ILE A 44 -7.15 3.75 33.38
N ASN A 45 -5.99 4.41 33.40
CA ASN A 45 -5.91 5.88 33.42
C ASN A 45 -5.32 6.54 32.17
N THR A 46 -5.22 5.84 31.04
CA THR A 46 -4.81 6.48 29.78
C THR A 46 -5.74 6.04 28.65
N THR A 47 -6.11 6.96 27.77
CA THR A 47 -6.92 6.81 26.55
C THR A 47 -6.37 5.79 25.51
N GLN A 48 -5.50 4.86 25.93
CA GLN A 48 -4.88 3.81 25.14
C GLN A 48 -5.75 2.54 25.00
N GLY A 49 -6.76 2.34 25.84
CA GLY A 49 -7.65 1.17 25.77
C GLY A 49 -8.56 1.10 24.54
N SER A 50 -8.75 2.22 23.81
CA SER A 50 -9.62 2.31 22.64
C SER A 50 -8.93 2.04 21.30
N ARG A 51 -7.63 1.72 21.27
CA ARG A 51 -6.87 1.54 20.02
C ARG A 51 -6.47 0.09 19.82
N ARG A 52 -6.88 -0.50 18.69
CA ARG A 52 -6.42 -1.81 18.20
C ARG A 52 -5.09 -1.64 17.45
N ARG A 53 -4.06 -2.34 17.91
CA ARG A 53 -2.74 -2.38 17.28
C ARG A 53 -2.61 -3.63 16.41
N ILE A 54 -2.24 -3.48 15.14
CA ILE A 54 -2.08 -4.59 14.20
C ILE A 54 -0.60 -4.73 13.79
N ASN A 55 -0.14 -5.98 13.62
CA ASN A 55 1.25 -6.34 13.28
C ASN A 55 2.29 -5.95 14.34
N GLU A 56 1.89 -5.99 15.61
CA GLU A 56 2.77 -5.80 16.77
C GLU A 56 3.73 -6.99 16.93
N GLN A 57 5.00 -6.66 17.16
CA GLN A 57 6.08 -7.62 17.34
C GLN A 57 6.60 -7.56 18.78
N PRO A 58 7.02 -8.70 19.36
CA PRO A 58 7.62 -8.70 20.70
C PRO A 58 8.90 -7.87 20.70
N VAL A 59 9.01 -6.94 21.65
CA VAL A 59 10.21 -6.13 21.84
C VAL A 59 11.27 -6.99 22.52
N ARG A 60 12.50 -6.97 22.01
CA ARG A 60 13.67 -7.52 22.70
C ARG A 60 14.48 -6.34 23.22
N ASP A 61 14.85 -6.36 24.50
CA ASP A 61 15.55 -5.26 25.17
C ASP A 61 16.90 -4.88 24.53
N THR A 62 17.43 -5.71 23.64
CA THR A 62 18.70 -5.49 22.92
C THR A 62 18.55 -4.86 21.53
N ALA A 63 17.33 -4.51 21.10
CA ALA A 63 17.10 -3.96 19.77
C ALA A 63 17.44 -2.45 19.71
N THR A 64 18.38 -2.08 18.84
CA THR A 64 18.73 -0.67 18.56
C THR A 64 17.63 0.12 17.85
N HIS A 65 16.65 -0.57 17.26
CA HIS A 65 15.53 0.02 16.52
C HIS A 65 14.19 -0.52 17.03
N ASN A 66 13.19 0.36 17.15
CA ASN A 66 11.84 -0.01 17.57
C ASN A 66 11.08 -0.73 16.43
N PRO A 67 10.85 -2.06 16.51
CA PRO A 67 10.18 -2.82 15.44
C PRO A 67 8.70 -2.46 15.26
N ASN A 68 8.13 -1.76 16.24
CA ASN A 68 6.72 -1.40 16.32
C ASN A 68 6.44 0.05 15.92
N ARG A 69 7.45 0.81 15.47
CA ARG A 69 7.31 2.21 15.04
C ARG A 69 6.18 2.41 14.01
N TYR A 70 6.07 1.50 13.05
CA TYR A 70 5.11 1.57 11.94
C TYR A 70 4.04 0.46 12.02
N ARG A 71 3.70 0.02 13.24
CA ARG A 71 2.52 -0.83 13.42
C ARG A 71 1.26 0.01 13.14
N LEU A 72 0.19 -0.64 12.69
CA LEU A 72 -1.06 0.06 12.36
C LEU A 72 -1.87 0.29 13.64
N HIS A 73 -2.47 1.47 13.78
CA HIS A 73 -3.31 1.85 14.90
C HIS A 73 -4.70 2.17 14.38
N PHE A 74 -5.69 1.36 14.77
CA PHE A 74 -7.09 1.58 14.43
C PHE A 74 -7.91 1.75 15.70
N GLN A 75 -9.10 2.32 15.58
CA GLN A 75 -10.06 2.28 16.68
C GLN A 75 -10.48 0.84 16.99
N ARG A 76 -10.51 0.50 18.27
CA ARG A 76 -11.02 -0.77 18.78
C ARG A 76 -12.53 -0.64 18.90
N GLU A 77 -13.24 -1.54 18.23
CA GLU A 77 -14.70 -1.68 18.38
C GLU A 77 -15.05 -2.40 19.68
N SER A 78 -16.20 -2.08 20.24
CA SER A 78 -16.76 -2.79 21.40
C SER A 78 -17.19 -4.21 20.99
N ARG A 79 -17.19 -5.14 21.96
CA ARG A 79 -17.66 -6.51 21.73
C ARG A 79 -19.13 -6.53 21.28
N ASP A 80 -19.95 -5.69 21.90
CA ASP A 80 -21.38 -5.57 21.58
C ASP A 80 -21.62 -5.14 20.13
N GLU A 81 -20.84 -4.18 19.64
CA GLU A 81 -20.96 -3.70 18.26
C GLU A 81 -20.51 -4.77 17.25
N ILE A 82 -19.45 -5.51 17.56
CA ILE A 82 -19.00 -6.65 16.77
C ILE A 82 -20.09 -7.73 16.71
N GLU A 83 -20.72 -8.06 17.83
CA GLU A 83 -21.81 -9.04 17.87
C GLU A 83 -23.06 -8.56 17.11
N ARG A 84 -23.41 -7.28 17.25
CA ARG A 84 -24.50 -6.65 16.49
C ARG A 84 -24.24 -6.77 14.99
N ARG A 85 -23.04 -6.40 14.52
CA ARG A 85 -22.65 -6.52 13.10
C ARG A 85 -22.67 -7.98 12.61
N LYS A 86 -22.24 -8.94 13.44
CA LYS A 86 -22.33 -10.37 13.12
C LYS A 86 -23.78 -10.82 12.95
N LYS A 87 -24.69 -10.40 13.84
CA LYS A 87 -26.13 -10.69 13.73
C LYS A 87 -26.72 -10.06 12.46
N VAL A 88 -26.38 -8.81 12.16
CA VAL A 88 -26.81 -8.13 10.92
C VAL A 88 -26.32 -8.86 9.67
N ALA A 89 -25.08 -9.35 9.68
CA ALA A 89 -24.51 -10.10 8.55
C ALA A 89 -25.17 -11.47 8.30
N GLN A 90 -25.93 -12.00 9.27
CA GLN A 90 -26.73 -13.22 9.11
C GLN A 90 -28.12 -12.95 8.52
N LEU A 91 -28.55 -11.68 8.47
CA LEU A 91 -29.83 -11.32 7.87
C LEU A 91 -29.76 -11.47 6.34
N PRO A 92 -30.88 -11.84 5.68
CA PRO A 92 -30.94 -11.91 4.22
C PRO A 92 -30.54 -10.58 3.57
N ILE A 93 -29.67 -10.64 2.55
CA ILE A 93 -29.26 -9.47 1.78
C ILE A 93 -30.48 -8.94 1.01
N LYS A 94 -30.93 -7.74 1.36
CA LYS A 94 -31.96 -7.03 0.60
C LYS A 94 -31.33 -6.44 -0.66
N LYS A 95 -31.70 -6.95 -1.82
CA LYS A 95 -31.31 -6.35 -3.10
C LYS A 95 -31.94 -4.95 -3.19
N LEU A 96 -31.10 -3.95 -3.39
CA LEU A 96 -31.55 -2.59 -3.66
C LEU A 96 -31.73 -2.39 -5.18
N SER A 97 -32.43 -1.33 -5.58
CA SER A 97 -32.54 -0.94 -6.98
C SER A 97 -31.19 -0.44 -7.51
N GLU A 98 -30.99 -0.42 -8.83
CA GLU A 98 -29.72 0.02 -9.42
C GLU A 98 -29.38 1.46 -9.04
N GLU A 99 -30.39 2.35 -9.01
CA GLU A 99 -30.23 3.75 -8.60
C GLU A 99 -29.79 3.89 -7.14
N SER A 100 -30.23 2.95 -6.28
CA SER A 100 -29.85 2.94 -4.87
C SER A 100 -28.42 2.46 -4.64
N LEU A 101 -27.78 1.85 -5.64
CA LEU A 101 -26.38 1.41 -5.59
C LEU A 101 -25.41 2.51 -6.08
N GLU A 102 -25.93 3.58 -6.66
CA GLU A 102 -25.13 4.72 -7.10
C GLU A 102 -24.76 5.59 -5.89
N ILE A 103 -23.48 5.59 -5.55
CA ILE A 103 -22.94 6.39 -4.45
C ILE A 103 -22.01 7.45 -5.04
N PRO A 104 -22.34 8.76 -4.94
CA PRO A 104 -21.45 9.82 -5.37
C PRO A 104 -20.20 9.84 -4.49
N ILE A 105 -19.05 10.20 -5.07
CA ILE A 105 -17.78 10.26 -4.35
C ILE A 105 -17.84 11.25 -3.16
N GLU A 106 -18.67 12.30 -3.26
CA GLU A 106 -18.91 13.30 -2.21
C GLU A 106 -19.58 12.72 -0.96
N GLN A 107 -20.30 11.60 -1.11
CA GLN A 107 -20.90 10.91 0.03
C GLN A 107 -19.86 10.06 0.78
N ILE A 108 -18.85 9.55 0.05
CA ILE A 108 -17.74 8.76 0.61
C ILE A 108 -16.69 9.68 1.23
N TYR A 109 -16.21 10.65 0.45
CA TYR A 109 -15.27 11.67 0.89
C TYR A 109 -16.02 12.99 0.99
N ARG A 110 -16.11 13.53 2.20
CA ARG A 110 -16.82 14.78 2.48
C ARG A 110 -15.80 15.92 2.52
N PRO A 111 -15.54 16.63 1.40
CA PRO A 111 -14.47 17.62 1.36
C PRO A 111 -14.79 18.78 2.30
N GLY A 112 -13.77 19.27 3.01
CA GLY A 112 -13.92 20.31 4.04
C GLY A 112 -14.42 19.79 5.39
N SER A 113 -14.76 18.50 5.50
CA SER A 113 -15.10 17.89 6.79
C SER A 113 -13.84 17.59 7.62
N ALA A 114 -14.02 17.22 8.89
CA ALA A 114 -12.90 16.75 9.71
C ALA A 114 -12.29 15.42 9.24
N LEU A 115 -12.93 14.72 8.29
CA LEU A 115 -12.48 13.41 7.76
C LEU A 115 -11.47 13.53 6.61
N ASP A 116 -11.17 14.75 6.15
CA ASP A 116 -10.11 14.97 5.17
C ASP A 116 -8.75 14.60 5.75
N MET A 117 -7.77 14.30 4.88
CA MET A 117 -6.44 13.87 5.32
C MET A 117 -5.73 14.95 6.16
N PRO A 118 -4.88 14.56 7.13
CA PRO A 118 -4.06 15.50 7.87
C PRO A 118 -2.99 16.11 6.95
N VAL A 119 -2.89 17.44 6.99
CA VAL A 119 -1.92 18.24 6.23
C VAL A 119 -0.70 18.46 7.10
N ARG A 120 0.50 18.24 6.57
CA ARG A 120 1.72 18.45 7.36
C ARG A 120 1.82 19.92 7.78
N PRO A 121 2.05 20.23 9.07
CA PRO A 121 2.29 21.61 9.48
C PRO A 121 3.56 22.16 8.81
N PRO A 122 3.62 23.47 8.51
CA PRO A 122 4.80 24.07 7.92
C PRO A 122 6.00 23.95 8.88
N TRP A 123 7.15 23.62 8.30
CA TRP A 123 8.39 23.42 9.02
C TRP A 123 9.56 24.04 8.25
N THR A 124 10.66 24.31 8.94
CA THR A 124 11.86 24.88 8.35
C THR A 124 13.11 24.13 8.81
N TYR A 125 14.21 24.26 8.06
CA TYR A 125 15.48 23.61 8.37
C TYR A 125 16.16 24.18 9.64
N GLU A 126 15.70 25.32 10.16
CA GLU A 126 16.19 25.84 11.45
C GLU A 126 15.62 25.06 12.66
N MET A 127 14.52 24.33 12.48
CA MET A 127 13.89 23.57 13.56
C MET A 127 14.73 22.34 13.92
N THR A 128 14.85 22.05 15.22
CA THR A 128 15.44 20.79 15.65
C THR A 128 14.49 19.63 15.32
N LYS A 129 15.04 18.42 15.23
CA LYS A 129 14.25 17.21 15.00
C LYS A 129 13.16 17.04 16.05
N GLU A 130 13.49 17.27 17.33
CA GLU A 130 12.58 17.11 18.46
C GLU A 130 11.44 18.14 18.40
N GLN A 131 11.76 19.39 18.05
CA GLN A 131 10.77 20.45 17.87
C GLN A 131 9.79 20.11 16.76
N LEU A 132 10.30 19.67 15.61
CA LEU A 132 9.48 19.24 14.48
C LEU A 132 8.60 18.05 14.83
N GLU A 133 9.18 17.04 15.50
CA GLU A 133 8.43 15.85 15.91
C GLU A 133 7.32 16.19 16.91
N GLN A 134 7.55 17.13 17.83
CA GLN A 134 6.57 17.61 18.79
C GLN A 134 5.47 18.44 18.11
N GLN A 135 5.82 19.34 17.19
CA GLN A 135 4.85 20.16 16.45
C GLN A 135 3.89 19.28 15.64
N GLU A 136 4.41 18.31 14.90
CA GLU A 136 3.61 17.35 14.14
C GLU A 136 2.72 16.50 15.06
N GLN A 137 3.22 16.12 16.25
CA GLN A 137 2.46 15.36 17.22
C GLN A 137 1.29 16.17 17.79
N THR A 138 1.52 17.42 18.18
CA THR A 138 0.47 18.32 18.68
C THR A 138 -0.60 18.55 17.61
N TYR A 139 -0.18 18.83 16.36
CA TYR A 139 -1.09 18.99 15.24
C TYR A 139 -1.96 17.74 15.02
N PHE A 140 -1.33 16.56 14.97
CA PHE A 140 -2.04 15.33 14.68
C PHE A 140 -2.98 14.91 15.81
N ASN A 141 -2.63 15.20 17.07
CA ASN A 141 -3.54 14.99 18.20
C ASN A 141 -4.79 15.86 18.08
N GLY A 142 -4.63 17.16 17.78
CA GLY A 142 -5.75 18.06 17.55
C GLY A 142 -6.61 17.65 16.34
N TYR A 143 -6.00 17.10 15.29
CA TYR A 143 -6.71 16.51 14.16
C TYR A 143 -7.59 15.32 14.58
N LEU A 144 -7.06 14.40 15.38
CA LEU A 144 -7.84 13.26 15.90
C LEU A 144 -8.97 13.72 16.83
N GLU A 145 -8.70 14.67 17.73
CA GLU A 145 -9.69 15.26 18.62
C GLU A 145 -10.85 15.88 17.83
N LYS A 146 -10.55 16.61 16.75
CA LYS A 146 -11.58 17.18 15.87
C LYS A 146 -12.48 16.11 15.24
N ILE A 147 -11.92 14.98 14.83
CA ILE A 147 -12.70 13.86 14.27
C ILE A 147 -13.64 13.29 15.33
N PHE A 148 -13.11 12.92 16.51
CA PHE A 148 -13.91 12.30 17.56
C PHE A 148 -14.90 13.26 18.23
N ALA A 149 -14.67 14.57 18.14
CA ALA A 149 -15.65 15.57 18.56
C ALA A 149 -16.79 15.74 17.53
N SER A 150 -16.52 15.47 16.25
CA SER A 150 -17.48 15.69 15.16
C SER A 150 -18.29 14.44 14.78
N PHE A 151 -17.77 13.25 15.09
CA PHE A 151 -18.35 11.98 14.64
C PHE A 151 -18.33 10.93 15.74
N GLU A 152 -19.41 10.17 15.83
CA GLU A 152 -19.47 9.00 16.71
C GLU A 152 -18.61 7.86 16.16
N PRO A 153 -17.99 7.04 17.03
CA PRO A 153 -17.19 5.89 16.62
C PRO A 153 -17.89 4.92 15.66
N GLY A 154 -19.21 4.76 15.78
CA GLY A 154 -20.01 3.86 14.94
C GLY A 154 -20.18 4.34 13.49
N ASP A 155 -20.07 5.65 13.26
CA ASP A 155 -20.22 6.26 11.93
C ASP A 155 -18.89 6.35 11.17
N LEU A 156 -17.77 6.12 11.86
CA LEU A 156 -16.44 6.23 11.31
C LEU A 156 -16.00 4.92 10.64
N SER A 157 -15.55 5.02 9.41
CA SER A 157 -14.78 3.95 8.77
C SER A 157 -13.39 3.83 9.41
N TYR A 158 -12.75 2.65 9.30
CA TYR A 158 -11.38 2.50 9.79
C TYR A 158 -10.42 3.44 9.06
N PHE A 159 -9.65 4.20 9.83
CA PHE A 159 -8.56 5.02 9.35
C PHE A 159 -7.33 4.87 10.24
N GLU A 160 -6.16 5.22 9.69
CA GLU A 160 -4.89 5.07 10.40
C GLU A 160 -4.70 6.20 11.42
N MET A 161 -4.51 5.82 12.69
CA MET A 161 -4.30 6.72 13.82
C MET A 161 -2.83 6.81 14.24
N ASN A 162 -1.91 6.16 13.52
CA ASN A 162 -0.47 6.28 13.73
C ASN A 162 0.12 7.43 12.89
N LEU A 163 0.66 8.45 13.58
CA LEU A 163 1.35 9.58 12.94
C LEU A 163 2.53 9.15 12.07
N GLU A 164 3.24 8.08 12.44
CA GLU A 164 4.39 7.59 11.67
C GLU A 164 4.00 7.16 10.25
N THR A 165 2.76 6.67 10.03
CA THR A 165 2.27 6.35 8.69
C THR A 165 2.04 7.61 7.87
N TRP A 166 1.45 8.65 8.48
CA TRP A 166 1.22 9.94 7.83
C TRP A 166 2.54 10.68 7.53
N ARG A 167 3.52 10.61 8.43
CA ARG A 167 4.88 11.11 8.19
C ARG A 167 5.51 10.50 6.95
N GLN A 168 5.32 9.19 6.72
CA GLN A 168 5.81 8.55 5.49
C GLN A 168 5.12 9.10 4.26
N LEU A 169 3.79 9.27 4.28
CA LEU A 169 3.07 9.86 3.16
C LEU A 169 3.56 11.29 2.87
N TRP A 170 3.70 12.12 3.89
CA TRP A 170 4.16 13.50 3.70
C TRP A 170 5.57 13.55 3.11
N ARG A 171 6.50 12.73 3.63
CA ARG A 171 7.86 12.62 3.09
C ARG A 171 7.88 12.13 1.65
N THR A 172 7.08 11.12 1.31
CA THR A 172 6.97 10.64 -0.07
C THR A 172 6.47 11.75 -0.99
N VAL A 173 5.44 12.50 -0.59
CA VAL A 173 4.92 13.63 -1.38
C VAL A 173 5.96 14.73 -1.53
N GLU A 174 6.75 15.05 -0.50
CA GLU A 174 7.76 16.10 -0.56
C GLU A 174 9.00 15.71 -1.37
N ILE A 175 9.47 14.47 -1.23
CA ILE A 175 10.70 13.98 -1.87
C ILE A 175 10.47 13.67 -3.36
N CYS A 176 9.33 13.09 -3.72
CA CYS A 176 9.10 12.61 -5.08
C CYS A 176 8.70 13.73 -6.04
N ASP A 177 9.12 13.65 -7.29
CA ASP A 177 8.78 14.63 -8.33
C ASP A 177 7.38 14.38 -8.89
N ILE A 178 7.01 13.10 -9.05
CA ILE A 178 5.71 12.64 -9.53
C ILE A 178 5.12 11.66 -8.52
N ILE A 179 3.84 11.80 -8.22
CA ILE A 179 3.13 10.86 -7.34
C ILE A 179 2.28 9.91 -8.18
N LEU A 180 2.44 8.61 -7.94
CA LEU A 180 1.65 7.53 -8.51
C LEU A 180 0.63 7.06 -7.47
N MET A 181 -0.65 7.33 -7.69
CA MET A 181 -1.74 6.85 -6.83
C MET A 181 -2.33 5.56 -7.42
N ILE A 182 -2.12 4.45 -6.73
CA ILE A 182 -2.58 3.14 -7.19
C ILE A 182 -3.98 2.85 -6.63
N VAL A 183 -4.89 2.56 -7.54
CA VAL A 183 -6.32 2.38 -7.29
C VAL A 183 -6.75 1.02 -7.83
N ASP A 184 -7.44 0.20 -7.02
CA ASP A 184 -8.03 -1.06 -7.52
C ASP A 184 -9.30 -0.74 -8.33
N ILE A 185 -9.34 -1.14 -9.60
CA ILE A 185 -10.42 -0.78 -10.53
C ILE A 185 -11.83 -1.14 -10.02
N ARG A 186 -11.94 -2.22 -9.23
CA ARG A 186 -13.24 -2.71 -8.73
C ARG A 186 -13.88 -1.76 -7.73
N PHE A 187 -13.06 -0.94 -7.07
CA PHE A 187 -13.47 0.00 -6.03
C PHE A 187 -12.81 1.36 -6.27
N ALA A 188 -12.79 1.80 -7.53
CA ALA A 188 -11.93 2.90 -7.94
C ALA A 188 -12.26 4.21 -7.21
N VAL A 189 -13.54 4.51 -7.04
CA VAL A 189 -14.03 5.68 -6.31
C VAL A 189 -13.63 5.63 -4.83
N LEU A 190 -13.67 4.45 -4.19
CA LEU A 190 -13.32 4.27 -2.78
C LEU A 190 -11.81 4.30 -2.51
N HIS A 191 -10.98 3.99 -3.50
CA HIS A 191 -9.52 3.99 -3.35
C HIS A 191 -8.85 5.27 -3.85
N PHE A 192 -9.61 6.16 -4.47
CA PHE A 192 -9.15 7.47 -4.91
C PHE A 192 -9.58 8.53 -3.89
N SER A 193 -8.61 9.10 -3.16
CA SER A 193 -8.88 10.17 -2.19
C SER A 193 -8.77 11.55 -2.84
N PRO A 194 -9.87 12.33 -2.94
CA PRO A 194 -9.82 13.70 -3.46
C PRO A 194 -8.94 14.63 -2.62
N ALA A 195 -8.90 14.42 -1.31
CA ALA A 195 -8.06 15.22 -0.41
C ALA A 195 -6.56 15.05 -0.73
N LEU A 196 -6.12 13.83 -1.07
CA LEU A 196 -4.75 13.59 -1.51
C LEU A 196 -4.49 14.17 -2.91
N TYR A 197 -5.48 14.14 -3.81
CA TYR A 197 -5.39 14.83 -5.10
C TYR A 197 -5.15 16.34 -4.92
N ASP A 198 -5.95 17.01 -4.08
CA ASP A 198 -5.80 18.44 -3.82
C ASP A 198 -4.48 18.75 -3.09
N TYR A 199 -4.04 17.89 -2.18
CA TYR A 199 -2.76 18.04 -1.48
C TYR A 199 -1.57 17.99 -2.45
N VAL A 200 -1.55 17.03 -3.39
CA VAL A 200 -0.46 16.91 -4.35
C VAL A 200 -0.50 18.02 -5.41
N THR A 201 -1.67 18.29 -5.98
CA THR A 201 -1.81 19.20 -7.14
C THR A 201 -1.91 20.66 -6.75
N ARG A 202 -2.66 21.03 -5.69
CA ARG A 202 -2.87 22.43 -5.31
C ARG A 202 -1.86 22.93 -4.28
N ILE A 203 -1.56 22.12 -3.27
CA ILE A 203 -0.65 22.54 -2.18
C ILE A 203 0.81 22.36 -2.59
N HIS A 204 1.17 21.20 -3.12
CA HIS A 204 2.56 20.92 -3.55
C HIS A 204 2.85 21.28 -5.01
N ASN A 205 1.82 21.58 -5.82
CA ASN A 205 1.96 21.88 -7.25
C ASN A 205 2.74 20.80 -8.02
N LYS A 206 2.47 19.53 -7.71
CA LYS A 206 3.11 18.35 -8.31
C LYS A 206 2.15 17.59 -9.22
N GLN A 207 2.73 16.79 -10.11
CA GLN A 207 1.96 15.93 -11.01
C GLN A 207 1.49 14.68 -10.29
N LEU A 208 0.22 14.33 -10.47
CA LEU A 208 -0.41 13.13 -9.93
C LEU A 208 -0.90 12.24 -11.06
N ILE A 209 -0.42 11.00 -11.06
CA ILE A 209 -0.84 9.95 -11.99
C ILE A 209 -1.65 8.92 -11.21
N VAL A 210 -2.91 8.69 -11.59
CA VAL A 210 -3.70 7.58 -11.07
C VAL A 210 -3.49 6.36 -11.93
N ILE A 211 -3.13 5.26 -11.28
CA ILE A 211 -2.97 3.95 -11.91
C ILE A 211 -4.17 3.08 -11.49
N LEU A 212 -5.10 2.89 -12.42
CA LEU A 212 -6.19 1.92 -12.32
C LEU A 212 -5.60 0.51 -12.48
N ASN A 213 -5.32 -0.13 -11.36
CA ASN A 213 -4.71 -1.45 -11.29
C ASN A 213 -5.77 -2.57 -11.29
N LYS A 214 -5.32 -3.77 -11.66
CA LYS A 214 -6.11 -5.01 -11.72
C LYS A 214 -7.27 -4.93 -12.72
N ILE A 215 -7.02 -4.26 -13.85
CA ILE A 215 -8.00 -4.11 -14.94
C ILE A 215 -8.51 -5.44 -15.47
N ASP A 216 -7.76 -6.53 -15.30
CA ASP A 216 -8.16 -7.90 -15.62
C ASP A 216 -9.34 -8.42 -14.78
N LEU A 217 -9.69 -7.74 -13.69
CA LEU A 217 -10.79 -8.11 -12.81
C LEU A 217 -12.09 -7.34 -13.11
N ALA A 218 -12.10 -6.44 -14.09
CA ALA A 218 -13.27 -5.65 -14.47
C ALA A 218 -13.54 -5.75 -15.98
N PRO A 219 -14.80 -5.68 -16.41
CA PRO A 219 -15.13 -5.60 -17.84
C PRO A 219 -14.49 -4.36 -18.49
N PRO A 220 -14.03 -4.44 -19.76
CA PRO A 220 -13.42 -3.30 -20.46
C PRO A 220 -14.32 -2.04 -20.49
N SER A 221 -15.64 -2.23 -20.62
CA SER A 221 -16.62 -1.13 -20.57
C SER A 221 -16.56 -0.35 -19.26
N VAL A 222 -16.40 -1.04 -18.13
CA VAL A 222 -16.26 -0.42 -16.80
C VAL A 222 -14.95 0.36 -16.72
N VAL A 223 -13.85 -0.19 -17.24
CA VAL A 223 -12.54 0.50 -17.23
C VAL A 223 -12.62 1.81 -18.02
N VAL A 224 -13.26 1.80 -19.19
CA VAL A 224 -13.46 3.00 -20.02
C VAL A 224 -14.35 4.01 -19.31
N ALA A 225 -15.47 3.58 -18.71
CA ALA A 225 -16.39 4.44 -17.99
C ALA A 225 -15.73 5.11 -16.77
N VAL A 226 -14.95 4.35 -15.98
CA VAL A 226 -14.21 4.89 -14.82
C VAL A 226 -13.15 5.90 -15.26
N LYS A 227 -12.46 5.63 -16.38
CA LYS A 227 -11.48 6.56 -16.95
C LYS A 227 -12.15 7.88 -17.35
N ASP A 228 -13.27 7.80 -18.08
CA ASP A 228 -14.05 8.98 -18.50
C ASP A 228 -14.59 9.78 -17.30
N TYR A 229 -15.11 9.09 -16.28
CA TYR A 229 -15.58 9.69 -15.03
C TYR A 229 -14.47 10.51 -14.33
N PHE A 230 -13.29 9.91 -14.13
CA PHE A 230 -12.18 10.62 -13.47
C PHE A 230 -11.63 11.74 -14.35
N SER A 231 -11.53 11.57 -15.67
CA SER A 231 -11.07 12.62 -16.58
C SER A 231 -11.96 13.86 -16.54
N LYS A 232 -13.29 13.67 -16.48
CA LYS A 232 -14.26 14.78 -16.40
C LYS A 232 -14.21 15.48 -15.05
N LYS A 233 -14.05 14.73 -13.96
CA LYS A 233 -14.13 15.27 -12.60
C LYS A 233 -12.82 15.87 -12.09
N PHE A 234 -11.67 15.33 -12.54
CA PHE A 234 -10.34 15.73 -12.10
C PHE A 234 -9.44 16.03 -13.32
N PRO A 235 -9.51 17.23 -13.91
CA PRO A 235 -8.89 17.52 -15.20
C PRO A 235 -7.36 17.55 -15.18
N GLN A 236 -6.71 17.73 -14.02
CA GLN A 236 -5.25 17.69 -13.89
C GLN A 236 -4.71 16.26 -13.71
N LEU A 237 -5.59 15.25 -13.68
CA LEU A 237 -5.23 13.89 -13.39
C LEU A 237 -4.81 13.13 -14.66
N HIS A 238 -3.61 12.55 -14.64
CA HIS A 238 -3.20 11.57 -15.64
C HIS A 238 -3.72 10.20 -15.23
N ILE A 239 -4.44 9.51 -16.12
CA ILE A 239 -5.09 8.23 -15.80
C ILE A 239 -4.51 7.13 -16.68
N LEU A 240 -3.90 6.14 -16.02
CA LEU A 240 -3.31 4.97 -16.64
C LEU A 240 -4.01 3.69 -16.19
N THR A 241 -4.03 2.69 -17.06
CA THR A 241 -4.54 1.36 -16.76
C THR A 241 -3.38 0.38 -16.62
N TYR A 242 -3.42 -0.49 -15.62
CA TYR A 242 -2.32 -1.38 -15.31
C TYR A 242 -2.80 -2.76 -14.86
N THR A 243 -2.07 -3.81 -15.25
CA THR A 243 -2.13 -5.12 -14.58
C THR A 243 -0.76 -5.77 -14.53
N SER A 244 -0.30 -6.09 -13.31
CA SER A 244 0.99 -6.76 -13.10
C SER A 244 0.98 -8.23 -13.50
N TYR A 245 -0.18 -8.87 -13.49
CA TYR A 245 -0.33 -10.32 -13.71
C TYR A 245 -1.61 -10.59 -14.50
N PRO A 246 -1.69 -10.20 -15.79
CA PRO A 246 -2.83 -10.54 -16.62
C PRO A 246 -3.01 -12.07 -16.63
N LYS A 247 -4.27 -12.51 -16.56
CA LYS A 247 -4.59 -13.91 -16.81
C LYS A 247 -4.54 -14.13 -18.33
N ASP A 248 -3.94 -15.23 -18.78
CA ASP A 248 -4.00 -15.62 -20.19
C ASP A 248 -5.46 -15.73 -20.62
N LEU A 249 -5.89 -14.83 -21.52
CA LEU A 249 -7.24 -14.80 -22.08
C LEU A 249 -7.62 -16.13 -22.76
N ALA A 250 -6.63 -16.91 -23.21
CA ALA A 250 -6.82 -18.23 -23.81
C ALA A 250 -7.45 -19.26 -22.85
N THR A 251 -7.30 -19.10 -21.54
CA THR A 251 -7.84 -20.06 -20.53
C THR A 251 -9.24 -19.72 -20.05
N THR A 252 -9.80 -18.55 -20.40
CA THR A 252 -11.06 -18.09 -19.79
C THR A 252 -12.32 -18.42 -20.61
N ARG A 253 -12.19 -18.87 -21.87
CA ARG A 253 -13.36 -19.15 -22.72
C ARG A 253 -13.82 -20.61 -22.75
N GLU A 254 -13.01 -21.58 -22.34
CA GLU A 254 -13.37 -23.01 -22.42
C GLU A 254 -13.56 -23.71 -21.06
N ASP A 255 -13.11 -23.11 -19.95
CA ASP A 255 -13.05 -23.81 -18.65
C ASP A 255 -14.25 -23.57 -17.73
N PHE A 256 -15.27 -22.80 -18.14
CA PHE A 256 -16.46 -22.57 -17.31
C PHE A 256 -17.40 -23.79 -17.21
N ASP A 257 -17.28 -24.78 -18.12
CA ASP A 257 -18.17 -25.96 -18.15
C ASP A 257 -17.58 -27.22 -17.52
N ASN A 258 -16.29 -27.26 -17.17
CA ASN A 258 -15.65 -28.47 -16.65
C ASN A 258 -15.00 -28.23 -15.28
N TYR A 259 -15.81 -28.31 -14.23
CA TYR A 259 -15.34 -28.58 -12.86
C TYR A 259 -14.84 -30.03 -12.74
N GLN A 260 -13.74 -30.36 -13.44
CA GLN A 260 -12.90 -31.49 -13.07
C GLN A 260 -11.62 -30.95 -12.45
N VAL A 261 -11.24 -31.54 -11.33
CA VAL A 261 -10.06 -31.18 -10.53
C VAL A 261 -8.82 -31.33 -11.41
N MET A 262 -8.44 -30.25 -12.09
CA MET A 262 -7.22 -30.22 -12.88
C MET A 262 -6.03 -30.28 -11.92
N ALA A 263 -5.25 -31.35 -12.05
CA ALA A 263 -3.94 -31.48 -11.44
C ALA A 263 -3.15 -30.19 -11.69
N ARG A 264 -2.47 -29.68 -10.65
CA ARG A 264 -1.62 -28.48 -10.75
C ARG A 264 -0.48 -28.72 -11.75
N ILE A 265 -0.75 -28.46 -13.03
CA ILE A 265 0.31 -28.23 -14.00
C ILE A 265 0.91 -26.88 -13.63
N VAL A 266 2.09 -26.90 -13.03
CA VAL A 266 2.89 -25.69 -12.79
C VAL A 266 3.43 -25.24 -14.15
N ARG A 267 2.58 -24.61 -14.97
CA ARG A 267 3.05 -23.86 -16.13
C ARG A 267 3.84 -22.67 -15.60
N ARG A 268 5.06 -22.48 -16.11
CA ARG A 268 5.87 -21.28 -15.85
C ARG A 268 5.01 -20.09 -16.27
N LYS A 269 4.60 -19.25 -15.33
CA LYS A 269 3.78 -18.07 -15.63
C LYS A 269 4.67 -17.06 -16.32
N ASN A 270 4.37 -16.75 -17.58
CA ASN A 270 4.98 -15.64 -18.28
C ASN A 270 4.56 -14.34 -17.57
N TYR A 271 5.54 -13.55 -17.16
CA TYR A 271 5.35 -12.32 -16.39
C TYR A 271 5.29 -11.10 -17.32
N TYR A 272 4.27 -11.02 -18.18
CA TYR A 272 4.08 -9.81 -18.98
C TYR A 272 3.13 -8.86 -18.25
N ALA A 273 3.61 -7.71 -17.81
CA ALA A 273 2.77 -6.67 -17.22
C ALA A 273 2.24 -5.73 -18.30
N ILE A 274 0.94 -5.39 -18.21
CA ILE A 274 0.31 -4.39 -19.07
C ILE A 274 0.38 -3.05 -18.35
N GLY A 275 0.87 -2.02 -19.03
CA GLY A 275 0.96 -0.66 -18.50
C GLY A 275 2.36 -0.05 -18.31
N PRO A 276 3.48 -0.81 -18.19
CA PRO A 276 4.82 -0.20 -18.10
C PRO A 276 5.14 0.78 -19.23
N LEU A 277 4.78 0.42 -20.48
CA LEU A 277 5.00 1.29 -21.64
C LEU A 277 4.17 2.58 -21.56
N SER A 278 2.88 2.48 -21.24
CA SER A 278 2.01 3.66 -21.07
C SER A 278 2.45 4.56 -19.92
N LEU A 279 3.00 3.97 -18.85
CA LEU A 279 3.59 4.72 -17.74
C LEU A 279 4.85 5.48 -18.18
N TYR A 280 5.73 4.82 -18.94
CA TYR A 280 6.90 5.45 -19.54
C TYR A 280 6.51 6.61 -20.46
N GLU A 281 5.54 6.42 -21.36
CA GLU A 281 5.08 7.46 -22.29
C GLU A 281 4.52 8.68 -21.55
N CYS A 282 3.70 8.44 -20.52
CA CYS A 282 3.13 9.49 -19.69
C CYS A 282 4.23 10.28 -18.95
N ILE A 283 5.18 9.58 -18.31
CA ILE A 283 6.27 10.24 -17.59
C ILE A 283 7.22 10.95 -18.55
N SER A 284 7.47 10.39 -19.73
CA SER A 284 8.27 11.04 -20.77
C SER A 284 7.61 12.33 -21.25
N SER A 285 6.28 12.35 -21.42
CA SER A 285 5.54 13.56 -21.73
C SER A 285 5.61 14.62 -20.61
N ILE A 286 5.60 14.20 -19.34
CA ILE A 286 5.68 15.11 -18.18
C ILE A 286 7.10 15.66 -17.99
N ALA A 287 8.11 14.78 -18.07
CA ALA A 287 9.51 15.14 -17.90
C ALA A 287 10.01 15.99 -19.09
N GLY A 288 9.54 15.71 -20.30
CA GLY A 288 9.98 16.37 -21.53
C GLY A 288 11.47 16.13 -21.76
N SER A 289 12.20 17.17 -22.17
CA SER A 289 13.65 17.13 -22.42
C SER A 289 14.50 17.29 -21.14
N ARG A 290 13.89 17.32 -19.95
CA ARG A 290 14.62 17.58 -18.69
C ARG A 290 15.50 16.41 -18.26
N ILE A 291 15.09 15.17 -18.56
CA ILE A 291 15.73 13.94 -18.08
C ILE A 291 15.74 12.92 -19.21
N ASP A 292 16.87 12.25 -19.41
CA ASP A 292 16.97 11.14 -20.35
C ASP A 292 16.36 9.87 -19.75
N LEU A 293 15.31 9.36 -20.40
CA LEU A 293 14.61 8.13 -20.03
C LEU A 293 14.91 6.97 -21.00
N SER A 294 15.88 7.12 -21.92
CA SER A 294 16.26 6.10 -22.90
C SER A 294 16.63 4.76 -22.25
N SER A 295 17.38 4.80 -21.14
CA SER A 295 17.75 3.63 -20.35
C SER A 295 16.52 2.88 -19.82
N TRP A 296 15.49 3.60 -19.35
CA TRP A 296 14.27 2.98 -18.87
C TRP A 296 13.46 2.36 -20.02
N LYS A 297 13.39 3.04 -21.18
CA LYS A 297 12.73 2.48 -22.38
C LYS A 297 13.38 1.15 -22.80
N LYS A 298 14.71 1.11 -22.83
CA LYS A 298 15.48 -0.10 -23.15
C LYS A 298 15.20 -1.23 -22.15
N HIS A 299 15.20 -0.92 -20.86
CA HIS A 299 14.85 -1.89 -19.80
C HIS A 299 13.45 -2.49 -19.99
N ILE A 300 12.46 -1.67 -20.36
CA ILE A 300 11.10 -2.17 -20.66
C ILE A 300 11.13 -3.12 -21.86
N GLN A 301 11.85 -2.78 -22.93
CA GLN A 301 11.96 -3.63 -24.12
C GLN A 301 12.62 -4.97 -23.80
N GLU A 302 13.74 -4.95 -23.07
CA GLU A 302 14.42 -6.17 -22.59
C GLU A 302 13.47 -7.05 -21.76
N CYS A 303 12.68 -6.46 -20.86
CA CYS A 303 11.68 -7.19 -20.07
C CYS A 303 10.52 -7.77 -20.91
N MET A 304 10.24 -7.20 -22.10
CA MET A 304 9.22 -7.72 -23.02
C MET A 304 9.77 -8.84 -23.92
N GLU A 305 11.05 -8.76 -24.29
CA GLU A 305 11.73 -9.73 -25.16
C GLU A 305 12.23 -10.97 -24.40
N ASP A 306 12.62 -10.82 -23.13
CA ASP A 306 13.00 -11.94 -22.27
C ASP A 306 11.77 -12.76 -21.83
N GLU A 307 11.38 -13.73 -22.65
CA GLU A 307 10.42 -14.79 -22.28
C GLU A 307 10.92 -15.69 -21.12
N THR A 308 12.16 -15.50 -20.68
CA THR A 308 12.84 -16.34 -19.68
C THR A 308 13.43 -15.52 -18.53
N ILE A 309 12.59 -14.87 -17.73
CA ILE A 309 13.06 -14.27 -16.47
C ILE A 309 13.37 -15.39 -15.46
N THR A 310 14.65 -15.73 -15.35
CA THR A 310 15.22 -16.51 -14.25
C THR A 310 15.11 -15.70 -12.96
N THR A 311 14.59 -16.34 -11.91
CA THR A 311 14.68 -15.86 -10.53
C THR A 311 16.11 -16.00 -10.01
N ASP A 312 17.05 -15.21 -10.53
CA ASP A 312 18.37 -15.10 -9.94
C ASP A 312 18.42 -13.88 -9.02
N LEU A 313 18.43 -14.17 -7.73
CA LEU A 313 18.59 -13.22 -6.63
C LEU A 313 20.01 -12.64 -6.68
N LYS A 314 20.22 -11.57 -7.45
CA LYS A 314 21.33 -10.64 -7.18
C LYS A 314 20.82 -9.61 -6.19
N GLN A 315 21.21 -9.78 -4.92
CA GLN A 315 21.07 -8.74 -3.91
C GLN A 315 22.02 -7.60 -4.27
N GLU A 316 21.51 -6.57 -4.93
CA GLU A 316 22.21 -5.29 -4.94
C GLU A 316 22.01 -4.58 -3.59
N GLN A 317 23.09 -3.98 -3.10
CA GLN A 317 23.20 -3.45 -1.75
C GLN A 317 22.24 -2.27 -1.54
N ILE A 318 21.44 -2.36 -0.47
CA ILE A 318 20.60 -1.28 0.04
C ILE A 318 21.54 -0.23 0.66
N VAL A 319 21.65 0.94 0.04
CA VAL A 319 22.35 2.09 0.62
C VAL A 319 21.34 2.89 1.44
N ASP A 320 21.60 2.98 2.74
CA ASP A 320 20.83 3.82 3.67
C ASP A 320 21.17 5.30 3.39
N VAL A 321 20.17 6.11 3.04
CA VAL A 321 20.38 7.50 2.60
C VAL A 321 20.21 8.46 3.78
N SER A 322 21.28 9.17 4.11
CA SER A 322 21.37 10.29 5.07
C SER A 322 20.45 11.47 4.70
N PRO A 323 20.14 12.40 5.63
CA PRO A 323 19.17 13.47 5.38
C PRO A 323 19.67 14.42 4.28
N LEU A 324 18.94 14.46 3.16
CA LEU A 324 19.21 15.39 2.06
C LEU A 324 18.71 16.79 2.43
N THR A 325 19.64 17.73 2.52
CA THR A 325 19.39 19.18 2.49
C THR A 325 18.92 19.56 1.09
N GLN A 326 17.65 19.95 0.94
CA GLN A 326 17.14 20.45 -0.34
C GLN A 326 17.59 21.88 -0.54
N THR A 327 18.74 22.04 -1.22
CA THR A 327 18.88 23.15 -2.15
C THR A 327 18.38 22.64 -3.49
N LYS A 328 17.47 23.37 -4.17
CA LYS A 328 16.98 23.04 -5.51
C LYS A 328 18.13 23.02 -6.52
N LYS A 329 18.92 21.96 -6.53
CA LYS A 329 19.75 21.56 -7.67
C LYS A 329 18.83 20.86 -8.67
N THR A 330 19.01 21.14 -9.95
CA THR A 330 18.40 20.37 -11.04
C THR A 330 18.82 18.91 -10.87
N ASN A 331 17.95 18.09 -10.26
CA ASN A 331 18.24 16.68 -10.04
C ASN A 331 18.45 16.00 -11.41
N SER A 332 19.53 15.23 -11.53
CA SER A 332 19.85 14.44 -12.73
C SER A 332 18.94 13.22 -12.90
N TYR A 333 17.99 13.02 -11.98
CA TYR A 333 17.10 11.88 -11.91
C TYR A 333 15.69 12.34 -11.52
N ILE A 334 14.70 11.52 -11.86
CA ILE A 334 13.30 11.69 -11.46
C ILE A 334 12.95 10.68 -10.38
N THR A 335 12.18 11.12 -9.39
CA THR A 335 11.70 10.26 -8.30
C THR A 335 10.19 10.06 -8.39
N LEU A 336 9.73 8.81 -8.41
CA LEU A 336 8.33 8.42 -8.53
C LEU A 336 7.80 7.89 -7.19
N GLY A 337 6.81 8.56 -6.60
CA GLY A 337 6.28 8.18 -5.28
C GLY A 337 5.04 7.29 -5.36
N PHE A 338 5.10 6.06 -4.84
CA PHE A 338 3.97 5.14 -4.84
C PHE A 338 3.05 5.33 -3.63
N THR A 339 1.78 5.67 -3.88
CA THR A 339 0.74 5.84 -2.85
C THR A 339 -0.50 5.00 -3.16
N GLY A 340 -1.35 4.77 -2.16
CA GLY A 340 -2.62 4.05 -2.32
C GLY A 340 -2.95 3.09 -1.17
N TYR A 341 -4.18 2.60 -1.17
CA TYR A 341 -4.73 1.76 -0.09
C TYR A 341 -3.95 0.44 0.10
N PRO A 342 -4.04 -0.22 1.26
CA PRO A 342 -3.51 -1.57 1.45
C PRO A 342 -4.04 -2.53 0.36
N ASN A 343 -3.21 -3.48 -0.09
CA ASN A 343 -3.59 -4.53 -1.03
C ASN A 343 -4.08 -4.11 -2.43
N VAL A 344 -4.02 -2.82 -2.79
CA VAL A 344 -4.28 -2.37 -4.18
C VAL A 344 -3.24 -2.84 -5.19
N GLY A 345 -2.08 -3.31 -4.72
CA GLY A 345 -1.04 -3.91 -5.57
C GLY A 345 0.21 -3.05 -5.76
N LYS A 346 0.48 -2.08 -4.88
CA LYS A 346 1.67 -1.19 -4.96
C LYS A 346 2.99 -1.94 -5.18
N SER A 347 3.30 -2.88 -4.29
CA SER A 347 4.51 -3.69 -4.35
C SER A 347 4.55 -4.63 -5.56
N SER A 348 3.38 -5.05 -6.07
CA SER A 348 3.29 -5.86 -7.29
C SER A 348 3.61 -5.04 -8.53
N ILE A 349 3.08 -3.82 -8.63
CA ILE A 349 3.41 -2.87 -9.70
C ILE A 349 4.91 -2.54 -9.67
N LEU A 350 5.46 -2.29 -8.48
CA LEU A 350 6.88 -2.01 -8.35
C LEU A 350 7.75 -3.15 -8.90
N ASN A 351 7.49 -4.38 -8.46
CA ASN A 351 8.22 -5.55 -8.95
C ASN A 351 8.02 -5.76 -10.46
N SER A 352 6.83 -5.47 -11.01
CA SER A 352 6.59 -5.62 -12.45
C SER A 352 7.24 -4.52 -13.29
N ILE A 353 7.43 -3.30 -12.76
CA ILE A 353 8.22 -2.26 -13.43
C ILE A 353 9.71 -2.61 -13.41
N VAL A 354 10.20 -3.13 -12.28
CA VAL A 354 11.61 -3.54 -12.15
C VAL A 354 11.92 -4.82 -12.96
N GLY A 355 10.91 -5.64 -13.27
CA GLY A 355 11.07 -6.89 -14.02
C GLY A 355 11.47 -8.08 -13.15
N HIS A 356 11.91 -7.85 -11.92
CA HIS A 356 12.21 -8.89 -10.95
C HIS A 356 11.73 -8.52 -9.54
N LYS A 357 11.78 -9.49 -8.63
CA LYS A 357 11.27 -9.31 -7.27
C LYS A 357 12.30 -8.56 -6.39
N VAL A 358 12.03 -7.28 -6.14
CA VAL A 358 12.80 -6.44 -5.19
C VAL A 358 12.11 -6.37 -3.84
N VAL A 359 10.78 -6.21 -3.83
CA VAL A 359 9.99 -6.08 -2.60
C VAL A 359 9.14 -7.30 -2.32
N SER A 360 8.97 -7.63 -1.03
CA SER A 360 8.06 -8.69 -0.61
C SER A 360 6.60 -8.27 -0.80
N VAL A 361 5.77 -9.22 -1.23
CA VAL A 361 4.33 -9.02 -1.44
C VAL A 361 3.57 -9.99 -0.54
N SER A 362 2.52 -9.50 0.12
CA SER A 362 1.63 -10.30 0.96
C SER A 362 0.18 -9.86 0.79
N ARG A 363 -0.76 -10.73 1.16
CA ARG A 363 -2.19 -10.43 1.25
C ARG A 363 -2.53 -9.67 2.54
N THR A 364 -1.65 -9.72 3.53
CA THR A 364 -1.84 -9.06 4.83
C THR A 364 -1.64 -7.55 4.69
N PRO A 365 -2.62 -6.71 5.11
CA PRO A 365 -2.43 -5.27 5.18
C PRO A 365 -1.23 -4.87 6.06
N GLY A 366 -0.56 -3.77 5.71
CA GLY A 366 0.62 -3.28 6.45
C GLY A 366 1.85 -4.17 6.35
N HIS A 367 1.97 -4.95 5.27
CA HIS A 367 3.16 -5.77 5.02
C HIS A 367 4.41 -4.92 4.71
N THR A 368 4.26 -3.93 3.84
CA THR A 368 5.29 -2.92 3.58
C THR A 368 5.11 -1.80 4.61
N LYS A 369 5.99 -1.76 5.60
CA LYS A 369 5.90 -0.85 6.75
C LYS A 369 6.72 0.43 6.59
N HIS A 370 7.81 0.36 5.84
CA HIS A 370 8.77 1.44 5.66
C HIS A 370 8.82 1.84 4.18
N PHE A 371 8.84 3.14 3.90
CA PHE A 371 9.19 3.65 2.58
C PHE A 371 10.64 3.28 2.28
N GLN A 372 10.90 2.97 1.02
CA GLN A 372 12.18 2.50 0.51
C GLN A 372 12.37 3.17 -0.84
N THR A 373 13.58 3.59 -1.17
CA THR A 373 13.92 4.12 -2.49
C THR A 373 14.56 3.01 -3.31
N ILE A 374 14.04 2.75 -4.49
CA ILE A 374 14.55 1.71 -5.40
C ILE A 374 15.05 2.39 -6.67
N HIS A 375 16.33 2.18 -6.97
CA HIS A 375 16.97 2.75 -8.14
C HIS A 375 16.67 1.85 -9.34
N LEU A 376 15.79 2.29 -10.25
CA LEU A 376 15.43 1.53 -11.44
C LEU A 376 16.47 1.73 -12.54
N THR A 377 16.84 2.98 -12.79
CA THR A 377 17.94 3.39 -13.68
C THR A 377 18.70 4.54 -13.04
N PRO A 378 19.88 4.95 -13.57
CA PRO A 378 20.60 6.12 -13.06
C PRO A 378 19.77 7.42 -13.07
N THR A 379 18.72 7.48 -13.89
CA THR A 379 17.86 8.65 -14.06
C THR A 379 16.46 8.48 -13.49
N VAL A 380 16.08 7.29 -12.99
CA VAL A 380 14.72 7.00 -12.48
C VAL A 380 14.80 6.25 -11.16
N HIS A 381 14.24 6.84 -10.11
CA HIS A 381 14.10 6.26 -8.78
C HIS A 381 12.61 6.06 -8.43
N LEU A 382 12.29 4.97 -7.75
CA LEU A 382 10.95 4.52 -7.34
C LEU A 382 10.76 4.51 -5.83
#